data_AF-A0A2N6QLB8-F1
#
_entry.id   AF-A0A2N6QLB8-F1
#
_cell.length_a   1.000
_cell.length_b   1.000
_cell.length_c   1.000
_cell.angle_alpha   90.00
_cell.angle_beta   90.00
_cell.angle_gamma   90.00
#
_symmetry.space_group_name_H-M   'P 1'
#
loop_
_entity.id
_entity.type
_entity.pdbx_description
1 polymer ?
#
loop_
_entity_poly.entity_id
_entity_poly.type
_entity_poly.pdbx_seq_one_letter_code
_entity_poly.pdbx_strand_id
1 'polypeptide(L)'
;MDKQTEKILASLSYFSVFFAPFLFPLIIWIGLDRPVSTHGKRAILYHIAPYLFLILVVIAVALMGLYAKVSLIIAIILLIIGIIGMVYFFIYNLYCGIKVLLMDQLRE
;
A
#
# COMPACT_ATOMS: atom_id res chain seq x y z
N MET A 1 -9.88 -20.76 -12.76
CA MET A 1 -8.73 -20.17 -13.49
C MET A 1 -7.56 -21.11 -13.29
N ASP A 2 -6.55 -21.16 -14.16
CA ASP A 2 -5.39 -21.99 -13.89
C ASP A 2 -4.52 -21.32 -12.79
N LYS A 3 -3.78 -22.14 -12.05
CA LYS A 3 -3.02 -21.68 -10.87
C LYS A 3 -1.98 -20.61 -11.21
N GLN A 4 -1.40 -20.66 -12.41
CA GLN A 4 -0.40 -19.69 -12.82
C GLN A 4 -1.04 -18.31 -13.05
N THR A 5 -2.18 -18.25 -13.73
CA THR A 5 -2.91 -16.98 -13.91
C THR A 5 -3.37 -16.39 -12.57
N GLU A 6 -3.86 -17.23 -11.64
CA GLU A 6 -4.22 -16.77 -10.30
C GLU A 6 -3.03 -16.11 -9.57
N LYS A 7 -1.84 -16.73 -9.61
CA LYS A 7 -0.62 -16.18 -9.02
C LYS A 7 -0.17 -14.88 -9.70
N ILE A 8 -0.26 -14.80 -11.03
CA ILE A 8 0.09 -13.59 -11.77
C ILE A 8 -0.84 -12.44 -11.37
N LEU A 9 -2.15 -12.66 -11.35
CA LEU A 9 -3.12 -11.62 -10.97
C LEU A 9 -2.98 -11.19 -9.50
N ALA A 10 -2.74 -12.14 -8.60
CA ALA A 10 -2.50 -11.86 -7.20
C ALA A 10 -1.21 -11.06 -6.97
N SER A 11 -0.11 -11.42 -7.63
CA SER A 11 1.17 -10.69 -7.53
C SER A 11 1.10 -9.31 -8.19
N LEU A 12 0.40 -9.19 -9.32
CA LEU A 12 0.18 -7.93 -10.01
C LEU A 12 -0.65 -6.95 -9.18
N SER A 13 -1.49 -7.45 -8.27
CA SER A 13 -2.18 -6.60 -7.29
C SER A 13 -1.18 -5.82 -6.43
N TYR A 14 -0.12 -6.46 -5.94
CA TYR A 14 0.90 -5.77 -5.17
C TYR A 14 1.84 -4.90 -6.03
N PHE A 15 2.17 -5.35 -7.25
CA PHE A 15 2.96 -4.56 -8.20
C PHE A 15 2.19 -3.38 -8.81
N SER A 16 0.88 -3.30 -8.59
CA SER A 16 0.09 -2.17 -9.03
C SER A 16 0.60 -0.83 -8.47
N VAL A 17 1.41 -0.85 -7.40
CA VAL A 17 2.13 0.33 -6.89
C VAL A 17 2.86 1.13 -7.97
N PHE A 18 3.30 0.46 -9.06
CA PHE A 18 4.04 1.10 -10.15
C PHE A 18 3.15 1.78 -11.20
N PHE A 19 1.87 1.40 -11.34
CA PHE A 19 1.06 1.84 -12.47
C PHE A 19 -0.40 2.19 -12.13
N ALA A 20 -1.04 1.48 -11.21
CA ALA A 20 -2.45 1.69 -10.84
C ALA A 20 -2.71 1.25 -9.38
N PRO A 21 -2.07 1.90 -8.39
CA PRO A 21 -2.00 1.42 -7.00
C PRO A 21 -3.35 1.13 -6.36
N PHE A 22 -4.42 1.82 -6.75
CA PHE A 22 -5.75 1.60 -6.19
C PHE A 22 -6.69 0.89 -7.17
N LEU A 23 -6.67 1.31 -8.43
CA LEU A 23 -7.63 0.84 -9.42
C LEU A 23 -7.47 -0.65 -9.72
N PHE A 24 -6.23 -1.11 -9.96
CA PHE A 24 -6.00 -2.50 -10.31
C PHE A 24 -6.33 -3.46 -9.15
N PRO A 25 -5.84 -3.25 -7.91
CA PRO A 25 -6.21 -4.09 -6.78
C PRO A 25 -7.71 -4.08 -6.44
N LEU A 26 -8.38 -2.94 -6.67
CA LEU A 26 -9.83 -2.83 -6.49
C LEU A 26 -10.58 -3.73 -7.47
N ILE A 27 -10.20 -3.70 -8.76
CA ILE A 27 -10.78 -4.58 -9.78
C ILE A 27 -10.57 -6.05 -9.39
N ILE A 28 -9.37 -6.41 -8.91
CA ILE A 28 -9.08 -7.78 -8.47
C ILE A 28 -9.91 -8.18 -7.25
N TRP A 29 -10.09 -7.28 -6.28
CA TRP A 29 -10.85 -7.56 -5.07
C TRP A 29 -12.34 -7.79 -5.35
N ILE A 30 -12.95 -7.00 -6.23
CA ILE A 30 -14.39 -7.10 -6.53
C ILE A 30 -14.71 -8.05 -7.69
N GLY A 31 -13.76 -8.27 -8.59
CA GLY A 31 -13.99 -8.93 -9.88
C GLY A 31 -13.55 -10.39 -9.94
N LEU A 32 -12.88 -10.92 -8.90
CA LEU A 32 -12.41 -12.29 -8.84
C LEU A 32 -12.83 -12.99 -7.55
N ASP A 33 -12.78 -14.31 -7.56
CA ASP A 33 -13.05 -15.15 -6.39
C ASP A 33 -11.80 -15.32 -5.51
N ARG A 34 -12.00 -15.90 -4.32
CA ARG A 34 -10.91 -16.35 -3.47
C ARG A 34 -10.13 -17.47 -4.18
N PRO A 35 -8.80 -17.55 -3.99
CA PRO A 35 -7.98 -16.75 -3.07
C PRO A 35 -7.44 -15.43 -3.66
N VAL A 36 -7.58 -15.18 -4.96
CA VAL A 36 -6.98 -14.03 -5.66
C VAL A 36 -7.54 -12.70 -5.14
N SER A 37 -8.84 -12.64 -4.87
CA SER A 37 -9.51 -11.44 -4.37
C SER A 37 -9.00 -10.96 -3.01
N THR A 38 -8.51 -11.89 -2.16
CA THR A 38 -7.89 -11.56 -0.88
C THR A 38 -6.59 -10.79 -1.06
N HIS A 39 -5.81 -11.10 -2.09
CA HIS A 39 -4.58 -10.36 -2.42
C HIS A 39 -4.89 -8.96 -2.95
N GLY A 40 -5.94 -8.80 -3.75
CA GLY A 40 -6.45 -7.49 -4.16
C GLY A 40 -6.79 -6.62 -2.95
N LYS A 41 -7.58 -7.14 -2.01
CA LYS A 41 -7.93 -6.42 -0.77
C LYS A 41 -6.69 -6.02 0.04
N ARG A 42 -5.73 -6.94 0.21
CA ARG A 42 -4.50 -6.67 0.99
C ARG A 42 -3.60 -5.63 0.31
N ALA A 43 -3.45 -5.71 -1.01
CA ALA A 43 -2.69 -4.72 -1.76
C ALA A 43 -3.28 -3.31 -1.59
N ILE A 44 -4.61 -3.15 -1.68
CA ILE A 44 -5.28 -1.86 -1.39
C ILE A 44 -4.87 -1.32 -0.02
N LEU A 45 -4.90 -2.15 1.03
CA LEU A 45 -4.52 -1.72 2.37
C LEU A 45 -3.09 -1.22 2.44
N TYR A 46 -2.15 -1.93 1.82
CA TYR A 46 -0.74 -1.52 1.80
C TYR A 46 -0.50 -0.29 0.92
N HIS A 47 -1.30 -0.06 -0.12
CA HIS A 47 -1.25 1.16 -0.90
C HIS A 47 -1.84 2.35 -0.14
N ILE A 48 -2.98 2.17 0.58
CA ILE A 48 -3.65 3.28 1.28
C ILE A 48 -2.91 3.69 2.56
N ALA A 49 -2.37 2.74 3.32
CA ALA A 49 -1.70 2.98 4.60
C ALA A 49 -0.69 4.14 4.58
N PRO A 50 0.25 4.24 3.62
CA PRO A 50 1.20 5.36 3.60
C PRO A 50 0.55 6.72 3.34
N TYR A 51 -0.50 6.80 2.51
CA TYR A 51 -1.20 8.07 2.27
C TYR A 51 -2.03 8.48 3.47
N LEU A 52 -2.70 7.53 4.13
CA LEU A 52 -3.44 7.81 5.35
C LEU A 52 -2.50 8.33 6.44
N PHE A 53 -1.34 7.72 6.61
CA PHE A 53 -0.32 8.20 7.54
C PHE A 53 0.15 9.62 7.20
N LEU A 54 0.41 9.93 5.92
CA LEU A 54 0.80 11.26 5.49
C LEU A 54 -0.29 12.31 5.78
N ILE A 55 -1.56 11.98 5.51
CA ILE A 55 -2.70 12.87 5.80
C ILE A 55 -2.77 13.17 7.30
N LEU A 56 -2.62 12.16 8.16
CA LEU A 56 -2.62 12.35 9.61
C LEU A 56 -1.48 13.25 10.08
N VAL A 57 -0.27 13.08 9.52
CA VAL A 57 0.88 13.94 9.79
C VAL A 57 0.61 15.39 9.38
N VAL A 58 0.06 15.61 8.18
CA VAL A 58 -0.26 16.95 7.68
C VAL A 58 -1.32 17.62 8.56
N ILE A 59 -2.38 16.91 8.93
CA ILE A 59 -3.42 17.42 9.82
C ILE A 59 -2.83 17.78 11.20
N ALA A 60 -1.98 16.91 11.77
CA ALA A 60 -1.34 17.17 13.05
C ALA A 60 -0.48 18.44 13.00
N VAL A 61 0.35 18.60 11.96
CA VAL A 61 1.17 19.80 11.76
C VAL A 61 0.31 21.04 11.58
N ALA A 62 -0.77 20.97 10.80
CA ALA A 62 -1.68 22.08 10.56
C ALA A 62 -2.38 22.53 11.84
N LEU A 63 -2.95 21.60 12.61
CA LEU A 63 -3.58 21.89 13.89
C LEU A 63 -2.58 22.50 14.88
N MET A 64 -1.39 21.89 15.02
CA MET A 64 -0.37 22.44 15.89
C MET A 64 0.07 23.84 15.46
N GLY A 65 0.19 24.12 14.15
CA GLY A 65 0.54 25.45 13.63
C GLY A 65 -0.50 26.54 13.89
N LEU A 66 -1.77 26.16 14.06
CA LEU A 66 -2.86 27.08 14.41
C LEU A 66 -2.85 27.47 15.90
N TYR A 67 -2.45 26.55 16.78
CA TYR A 67 -2.45 26.76 18.24
C TYR A 67 -1.08 27.09 18.84
N ALA A 68 0.01 26.75 18.13
CA ALA A 68 1.39 26.95 18.54
C ALA A 68 2.25 27.39 17.33
N LYS A 69 3.31 28.16 17.58
CA LYS A 69 4.37 28.37 16.59
C LYS A 69 5.17 27.06 16.47
N VAL A 70 4.69 26.12 15.67
CA VAL A 70 5.42 24.89 15.37
C VAL A 70 6.76 25.26 14.74
N SER A 71 7.83 24.71 15.30
CA SER A 71 9.15 24.85 14.70
C SER A 71 9.17 24.16 13.34
N LEU A 72 9.67 24.86 12.32
CA LEU A 72 9.90 24.32 10.98
C LEU A 72 10.69 23.00 11.01
N ILE A 73 11.56 22.83 12.01
CA ILE A 73 12.32 21.60 12.25
C ILE A 73 11.40 20.40 12.54
N ILE A 74 10.36 20.57 13.35
CA ILE A 74 9.43 19.49 13.72
C ILE A 74 8.64 19.04 12.49
N ALA A 75 8.18 19.99 11.67
CA ALA A 75 7.47 19.69 10.43
C ALA A 75 8.35 18.89 9.44
N ILE A 76 9.63 19.26 9.31
CA ILE A 76 10.59 18.51 8.47
C ILE A 76 10.79 17.09 8.98
N ILE A 77 10.96 16.90 10.29
CA ILE A 77 11.14 15.56 10.88
C ILE A 77 9.94 14.66 10.56
N LEU A 78 8.72 15.18 10.76
CA LEU A 78 7.50 14.42 10.49
C LEU A 78 7.34 14.09 8.99
N LEU A 79 7.72 15.01 8.10
CA LEU A 79 7.75 14.75 6.66
C LEU A 79 8.73 13.62 6.30
N ILE A 80 9.94 13.64 6.86
CA ILE A 80 10.95 12.59 6.64
C ILE A 80 10.42 11.22 7.10
N ILE A 81 9.80 11.16 8.27
CA ILE A 81 9.18 9.92 8.78
C ILE A 81 8.08 9.43 7.82
N GLY A 82 7.25 10.34 7.30
CA GLY A 82 6.22 10.03 6.29
C GLY A 82 6.81 9.42 5.02
N ILE A 83 7.91 10.00 4.49
CA ILE A 83 8.61 9.51 3.30
C ILE A 83 9.20 8.12 3.57
N ILE A 84 9.84 7.90 4.72
CA ILE A 84 10.37 6.58 5.10
C ILE A 84 9.24 5.54 5.17
N GLY A 85 8.08 5.91 5.74
CA GLY A 85 6.89 5.06 5.75
C GLY A 85 6.39 4.70 4.35
N MET A 86 6.34 5.68 3.43
CA MET A 86 6.01 5.45 2.03
C MET A 86 6.95 4.45 1.37
N VAL A 87 8.26 4.63 1.52
CA VAL A 87 9.27 3.71 0.97
C VAL A 87 9.13 2.32 1.58
N TYR A 88 8.88 2.23 2.89
CA TYR A 88 8.66 0.95 3.56
C TYR A 88 7.47 0.19 2.97
N PHE A 89 6.30 0.83 2.86
CA PHE A 89 5.11 0.18 2.29
C PHE A 89 5.26 -0.14 0.81
N PHE A 90 6.00 0.68 0.07
CA PHE A 90 6.35 0.40 -1.32
C PHE A 90 7.18 -0.89 -1.44
N ILE A 91 8.25 -1.02 -0.65
CA ILE A 91 9.10 -2.22 -0.61
C ILE A 91 8.29 -3.42 -0.12
N TYR A 92 7.42 -3.24 0.87
CA TYR A 92 6.59 -4.31 1.41
C TYR A 92 5.61 -4.87 0.36
N ASN A 93 5.03 -4.00 -0.47
CA ASN A 93 4.23 -4.44 -1.63
C ASN A 93 5.07 -5.27 -2.61
N LEU A 94 6.28 -4.79 -2.96
CA LEU A 94 7.17 -5.55 -3.84
C LEU A 94 7.50 -6.93 -3.26
N TYR A 95 7.82 -6.99 -1.97
CA TYR A 95 8.06 -8.24 -1.25
C TYR A 95 6.85 -9.18 -1.32
N CYS A 96 5.63 -8.69 -1.06
CA CYS A 96 4.41 -9.49 -1.15
C CYS A 96 4.16 -10.01 -2.57
N GLY A 97 4.36 -9.18 -3.60
CA GLY A 97 4.20 -9.59 -4.99
C GLY A 97 5.17 -10.72 -5.38
N ILE A 98 6.45 -10.58 -5.03
CA ILE A 98 7.48 -11.61 -5.27
C ILE A 98 7.16 -12.88 -4.48
N LYS A 99 6.76 -12.75 -3.20
CA LYS A 99 6.38 -13.89 -2.36
C LYS A 99 5.24 -14.70 -2.96
N VAL A 100 4.21 -14.03 -3.48
CA VAL A 100 3.08 -14.68 -4.16
C VAL A 100 3.50 -15.42 -5.44
N LEU A 101 4.42 -14.84 -6.21
CA LEU A 101 4.97 -15.50 -7.42
C LEU A 101 5.74 -16.77 -7.11
N LEU A 102 6.45 -16.81 -5.97
CA LEU A 102 7.28 -17.94 -5.57
C LEU A 102 6.53 -19.02 -4.78
N MET A 103 5.26 -18.80 -4.41
CA MET A 103 4.46 -19.79 -3.69
C MET A 103 3.95 -20.92 -4.58
N ASP A 104 3.94 -22.15 -4.07
CA ASP A 104 3.40 -23.31 -4.81
C ASP A 104 1.89 -23.22 -5.02
N GLN A 105 1.16 -22.73 -4.00
CA GLN A 105 -0.29 -22.56 -4.01
C GLN A 105 -0.64 -21.24 -3.31
N LEU A 106 -1.64 -20.53 -3.83
CA LEU A 106 -2.21 -19.39 -3.14
C LEU A 106 -2.90 -19.88 -1.86
N ARG A 107 -2.63 -19.20 -0.76
CA ARG A 107 -3.29 -19.42 0.52
C ARG A 107 -3.97 -18.11 0.91
N GLU A 108 -5.18 -18.20 1.47
CA GLU A 108 -5.98 -17.03 1.87
C GLU A 108 -5.22 -16.05 2.78
#